data_AF-A0AAJ0A5U0-F1
#
_entry.id   AF-A0AAJ0A5U0-F1
#
_cell.length_a   1.000
_cell.length_b   1.000
_cell.length_c   1.000
_cell.angle_alpha   90.00
_cell.angle_beta   90.00
_cell.angle_gamma   90.00
#
_symmetry.space_group_name_H-M   'P 1'
#
loop_
_entity.id
_entity.type
_entity.pdbx_description
1 polymer ?
#
loop_
_entity_poly.entity_id
_entity_poly.type
_entity_poly.pdbx_seq_one_letter_code
_entity_poly.pdbx_strand_id
1 'polypeptide(L)'
;MVEGSFTQVNRRLEDERRAKFCGTAASPTPRTADRVRRPVSEPLKRLYREEHGCRQEDHRHHAKATISQFDLEAALMNAGITASRLQSDALPYPVLGLPPGVQLECLQGSDRIMAADDVFDGADKHWTVDLYLDDLSDDLRTLFVEEYEYQKEPDDGEFYCKIRGYQGHHGDGNPFFERIWLGRLAALSKNRRHLLDQLFRHKKYTDAFDALLAVPALFCGFRLTVVHQVICMRCEEPNLHYLQHILKVWSEICGGDSRAMRLIDRPTIERLQGKAPGSFSADHDELLSDLSSGRIFGNFSEQQREEIRARVCDVSRQHLIPSLFTFFEDRKFLRAAADCVRRL
;
A
#
# COMPACT_ATOMS: atom_id res chain seq x y z
N MET A 1 19.42 -24.65 -4.91
CA MET A 1 18.56 -25.05 -3.77
C MET A 1 17.32 -24.17 -3.57
N VAL A 2 17.24 -22.96 -4.14
CA VAL A 2 16.14 -22.02 -3.84
C VAL A 2 14.86 -22.25 -4.68
N GLU A 3 14.95 -22.84 -5.87
CA GLU A 3 13.76 -23.15 -6.71
C GLU A 3 12.83 -24.19 -6.09
N GLY A 4 13.40 -25.21 -5.40
CA GLY A 4 12.59 -26.21 -4.70
C GLY A 4 11.71 -25.63 -3.60
N SER A 5 12.19 -24.57 -2.92
CA SER A 5 11.43 -23.89 -1.87
C SER A 5 10.26 -23.06 -2.43
N PHE A 6 10.46 -22.34 -3.54
CA PHE A 6 9.37 -21.54 -4.14
C PHE A 6 8.21 -22.42 -4.62
N THR A 7 8.49 -23.46 -5.42
CA THR A 7 7.45 -24.34 -5.95
C THR A 7 6.72 -25.09 -4.84
N GLN A 8 7.42 -25.49 -3.78
CA GLN A 8 6.83 -26.14 -2.62
C GLN A 8 5.89 -25.21 -1.85
N VAL A 9 6.32 -23.98 -1.56
CA VAL A 9 5.49 -22.98 -0.87
C VAL A 9 4.28 -22.62 -1.73
N ASN A 10 4.49 -22.39 -3.04
CA ASN A 10 3.40 -22.11 -3.97
C ASN A 10 2.35 -23.24 -3.96
N ARG A 11 2.80 -24.51 -4.06
CA ARG A 11 1.89 -25.66 -4.03
C ARG A 11 1.13 -25.74 -2.70
N ARG A 12 1.82 -25.56 -1.57
CA ARG A 12 1.18 -25.54 -0.24
C ARG A 12 0.07 -24.49 -0.16
N LEU A 13 0.34 -23.26 -0.63
CA LEU A 13 -0.65 -22.18 -0.62
C LEU A 13 -1.81 -22.43 -1.58
N GLU A 14 -1.55 -23.04 -2.74
CA GLU A 14 -2.58 -23.44 -3.69
C GLU A 14 -3.48 -24.55 -3.14
N ASP A 15 -2.89 -25.54 -2.48
CA ASP A 15 -3.62 -26.64 -1.84
C ASP A 15 -4.47 -26.10 -0.68
N GLU A 16 -3.91 -25.21 0.14
CA GLU A 16 -4.64 -24.51 1.21
C GLU A 16 -5.79 -23.68 0.65
N ARG A 17 -5.54 -22.86 -0.38
CA ARG A 17 -6.55 -22.03 -1.04
C ARG A 17 -7.74 -22.88 -1.51
N ARG A 18 -7.49 -24.03 -2.13
CA ARG A 18 -8.53 -24.95 -2.59
C ARG A 18 -9.26 -25.62 -1.43
N ALA A 19 -8.55 -26.03 -0.39
CA ALA A 19 -9.12 -26.70 0.78
C ALA A 19 -9.99 -25.77 1.62
N LYS A 20 -9.63 -24.48 1.68
CA LYS A 20 -10.32 -23.45 2.49
C LYS A 20 -11.42 -22.73 1.74
N PHE A 21 -11.56 -22.94 0.43
CA PHE A 21 -12.59 -22.32 -0.38
C PHE A 21 -13.97 -22.95 -0.13
N CYS A 22 -14.93 -22.14 0.29
CA CYS A 22 -16.29 -22.58 0.60
C CYS A 22 -17.24 -22.46 -0.61
N GLY A 23 -16.91 -21.60 -1.58
CA GLY A 23 -17.73 -21.28 -2.74
C GLY A 23 -18.01 -19.80 -2.88
N THR A 24 -18.83 -19.44 -3.87
CA THR A 24 -19.15 -18.05 -4.21
C THR A 24 -20.62 -17.76 -3.92
N ALA A 25 -20.90 -16.64 -3.27
CA ALA A 25 -22.24 -16.23 -2.88
C ALA A 25 -22.47 -14.73 -3.06
N ALA A 26 -23.73 -14.34 -3.21
CA ALA A 26 -24.15 -12.96 -3.04
C ALA A 26 -24.45 -12.71 -1.54
N SER A 27 -23.70 -11.83 -0.90
CA SER A 27 -23.79 -11.55 0.54
C SER A 27 -23.97 -10.06 0.82
N PRO A 28 -24.62 -9.67 1.93
CA PRO A 28 -24.57 -8.30 2.44
C PRO A 28 -23.12 -7.78 2.55
N THR A 29 -22.95 -6.46 2.44
CA THR A 29 -21.65 -5.76 2.51
C THR A 29 -20.76 -6.31 3.63
N PRO A 30 -19.64 -6.98 3.31
CA PRO A 30 -18.72 -7.48 4.32
C PRO A 30 -18.03 -6.31 5.03
N ARG A 31 -17.62 -6.51 6.28
CA ARG A 31 -16.81 -5.51 6.98
C ARG A 31 -15.45 -5.42 6.32
N THR A 32 -15.00 -4.20 6.11
CA THR A 32 -13.57 -3.92 6.04
C THR A 32 -12.91 -4.27 7.37
N ALA A 33 -11.87 -5.10 7.34
CA ALA A 33 -10.90 -5.12 8.43
C ALA A 33 -10.43 -3.68 8.69
N ASP A 34 -10.08 -3.33 9.94
CA ASP A 34 -9.58 -2.02 10.41
C ASP A 34 -8.24 -1.59 9.77
N ARG A 35 -8.12 -1.75 8.45
CA ARG A 35 -7.05 -1.20 7.64
C ARG A 35 -7.38 0.27 7.44
N VAL A 36 -6.41 1.11 7.78
CA VAL A 36 -6.29 2.55 7.47
C VAL A 36 -7.32 2.95 6.41
N ARG A 37 -8.32 3.76 6.79
CA ARG A 37 -9.35 4.28 5.87
C ARG A 37 -8.65 4.97 4.70
N ARG A 38 -8.41 4.23 3.62
CA ARG A 38 -7.92 4.80 2.38
C ARG A 38 -9.12 5.52 1.75
N PRO A 39 -8.97 6.79 1.36
CA PRO A 39 -10.03 7.47 0.64
C PRO A 39 -10.41 6.66 -0.60
N VAL A 40 -11.71 6.52 -0.81
CA VAL A 40 -12.27 5.74 -1.92
C VAL A 40 -11.76 6.31 -3.25
N SER A 41 -11.30 5.43 -4.14
CA SER A 41 -10.71 5.81 -5.42
C SER A 41 -11.78 6.39 -6.36
N GLU A 42 -11.73 7.70 -6.66
CA GLU A 42 -12.61 8.35 -7.65
C GLU A 42 -12.58 7.68 -9.04
N PRO A 43 -11.44 7.12 -9.53
CA PRO A 43 -11.43 6.25 -10.70
C PRO A 43 -12.41 5.06 -10.62
N LEU A 44 -12.52 4.38 -9.47
CA LEU A 44 -13.46 3.26 -9.29
C LEU A 44 -14.91 3.77 -9.31
N LYS A 45 -15.19 4.89 -8.66
CA LYS A 45 -16.52 5.51 -8.70
C LYS A 45 -16.93 5.86 -10.14
N ARG A 46 -16.02 6.45 -10.91
CA ARG A 46 -16.27 6.74 -12.33
C ARG A 46 -16.51 5.48 -13.14
N LEU A 47 -15.74 4.42 -12.92
CA LEU A 47 -15.95 3.13 -13.57
C LEU A 47 -17.38 2.63 -13.36
N TYR A 48 -17.87 2.60 -12.12
CA TYR A 48 -19.22 2.13 -11.81
C TYR A 48 -20.34 3.01 -12.40
N ARG A 49 -20.13 4.33 -12.44
CA ARG A 49 -21.08 5.25 -13.08
C ARG A 49 -21.20 5.01 -14.58
N GLU A 50 -20.08 4.78 -15.27
CA GLU A 50 -20.02 4.53 -16.72
C GLU A 50 -20.52 3.12 -17.08
N GLU A 51 -20.23 2.12 -16.25
CA GLU A 51 -20.69 0.74 -16.46
C GLU A 51 -22.16 0.52 -16.11
N HIS A 52 -22.80 1.49 -15.44
CA HIS A 52 -24.18 1.40 -14.96
C HIS A 52 -24.49 0.13 -14.14
N GLY A 53 -23.50 -0.41 -13.43
CA GLY A 53 -23.65 -1.63 -12.64
C GLY A 53 -22.32 -2.23 -12.17
N CYS A 54 -22.39 -3.44 -11.60
CA CYS A 54 -21.22 -4.23 -11.19
C CYS A 54 -21.12 -5.50 -12.04
N ARG A 55 -19.93 -5.80 -12.56
CA ARG A 55 -19.66 -7.04 -13.31
C ARG A 55 -19.62 -8.26 -12.39
N GLN A 56 -20.78 -8.82 -12.09
CA GLN A 56 -20.92 -9.97 -11.19
C GLN A 56 -20.33 -11.28 -11.74
N GLU A 57 -20.05 -11.35 -13.04
CA GLU A 57 -19.52 -12.54 -13.71
C GLU A 57 -17.98 -12.59 -13.75
N ASP A 58 -17.34 -11.44 -13.55
CA ASP A 58 -15.89 -11.34 -13.58
C ASP A 58 -15.34 -11.51 -12.17
N HIS A 59 -14.75 -12.67 -11.90
CA HIS A 59 -14.09 -13.03 -10.65
C HIS A 59 -13.11 -11.96 -10.13
N ARG A 60 -12.56 -11.09 -11.00
CA ARG A 60 -11.71 -9.97 -10.59
C ARG A 60 -12.46 -8.90 -9.78
N HIS A 61 -13.79 -8.88 -9.88
CA HIS A 61 -14.71 -8.00 -9.16
C HIS A 61 -15.32 -8.64 -7.93
N HIS A 62 -15.08 -9.93 -7.68
CA HIS A 62 -15.52 -10.57 -6.46
C HIS A 62 -14.67 -10.07 -5.29
N ALA A 63 -15.32 -9.80 -4.16
CA ALA A 63 -14.60 -9.63 -2.92
C ALA A 63 -14.19 -11.01 -2.39
N LYS A 64 -13.04 -11.10 -1.71
CA LYS A 64 -12.70 -12.31 -0.95
C LYS A 64 -12.94 -12.04 0.51
N ALA A 65 -13.68 -12.91 1.18
CA ALA A 65 -13.96 -12.76 2.59
C ALA A 65 -13.79 -14.06 3.36
N THR A 66 -13.60 -13.92 4.67
CA THR A 66 -13.53 -15.06 5.59
C THR A 66 -14.79 -15.22 6.41
N ILE A 67 -15.12 -16.47 6.71
CA ILE A 67 -16.25 -16.89 7.53
C ILE A 67 -15.84 -18.07 8.41
N SER A 68 -16.34 -18.12 9.66
CA SER A 68 -16.11 -19.28 10.51
C SER A 68 -16.93 -20.49 10.00
N GLN A 69 -16.45 -21.70 10.28
CA GLN A 69 -17.19 -22.92 9.92
C GLN A 69 -18.60 -22.94 10.52
N PHE A 70 -18.74 -22.49 11.77
CA PHE A 70 -20.02 -22.43 12.48
C PHE A 70 -20.99 -21.45 11.80
N ASP A 71 -20.53 -20.26 11.44
CA ASP A 71 -21.36 -19.24 10.80
C ASP A 71 -21.76 -19.64 9.38
N LEU A 72 -20.87 -20.34 8.66
CA LEU A 72 -21.16 -20.86 7.32
C LEU A 72 -22.28 -21.90 7.37
N GLU A 73 -22.23 -22.85 8.31
CA GLU A 73 -23.27 -23.87 8.48
C GLU A 73 -24.62 -23.23 8.86
N ALA A 74 -24.61 -22.27 9.78
CA ALA A 74 -25.81 -21.52 10.16
C ALA A 74 -26.40 -20.74 8.98
N ALA A 75 -25.56 -20.07 8.18
CA ALA A 75 -25.98 -19.32 7.00
C ALA A 75 -26.57 -20.24 5.91
N LEU A 76 -25.95 -21.41 5.67
CA LEU A 76 -26.46 -22.42 4.73
C LEU A 76 -27.83 -22.96 5.16
N MET A 77 -28.00 -23.28 6.45
CA MET A 77 -29.27 -23.74 6.99
C MET A 77 -30.36 -22.68 6.86
N ASN A 78 -30.06 -21.42 7.20
CA ASN A 78 -31.01 -20.31 7.11
C ASN A 78 -31.42 -20.02 5.67
N ALA A 79 -30.49 -20.10 4.72
CA ALA A 79 -30.75 -19.86 3.31
C ALA A 79 -31.40 -21.08 2.61
N GLY A 80 -31.40 -22.26 3.25
CA GLY A 80 -31.86 -23.51 2.62
C GLY A 80 -30.97 -23.96 1.46
N ILE A 81 -29.67 -23.63 1.51
CA ILE A 81 -28.71 -23.86 0.42
C ILE A 81 -27.73 -24.97 0.84
N THR A 82 -27.33 -25.82 -0.11
CA THR A 82 -26.29 -26.83 0.13
C THR A 82 -24.90 -26.25 -0.16
N ALA A 83 -23.88 -26.75 0.53
CA ALA A 83 -22.48 -26.38 0.24
C ALA A 83 -22.09 -26.67 -1.23
N SER A 84 -22.63 -27.74 -1.82
CA SER A 84 -22.43 -28.04 -3.25
C SER A 84 -22.97 -26.95 -4.18
N ARG A 85 -24.01 -26.22 -3.76
CA ARG A 85 -24.56 -25.12 -4.56
C ARG A 85 -23.62 -23.91 -4.55
N LEU A 86 -23.01 -23.58 -3.41
CA LEU A 86 -21.98 -22.54 -3.32
C LEU A 86 -20.76 -22.84 -4.21
N GLN A 87 -20.38 -24.12 -4.30
CA GLN A 87 -19.21 -24.56 -5.08
C GLN A 87 -19.49 -24.72 -6.58
N SER A 88 -20.75 -24.61 -7.02
CA SER A 88 -21.14 -24.94 -8.40
C SER A 88 -20.75 -23.89 -9.45
N ASP A 89 -20.17 -22.76 -9.03
CA ASP A 89 -19.76 -21.61 -9.86
C ASP A 89 -20.76 -21.30 -11.00
N ALA A 90 -22.05 -21.29 -10.64
CA ALA A 90 -23.16 -21.17 -11.58
C ALA A 90 -23.96 -19.91 -11.29
N LEU A 91 -24.05 -19.03 -12.29
CA LEU A 91 -24.88 -17.83 -12.23
C LEU A 91 -26.39 -18.18 -12.31
N PRO A 92 -27.26 -17.43 -11.60
CA PRO A 92 -26.92 -16.42 -10.60
C PRO A 92 -26.38 -17.06 -9.32
N TYR A 93 -25.40 -16.39 -8.69
CA TYR A 93 -24.83 -16.88 -7.43
C TYR A 93 -25.89 -16.92 -6.33
N PRO A 94 -25.87 -17.95 -5.47
CA PRO A 94 -26.80 -18.08 -4.36
C PRO A 94 -26.69 -16.89 -3.38
N VAL A 95 -27.83 -16.37 -2.93
CA VAL A 95 -27.86 -15.34 -1.89
C VAL A 95 -27.66 -16.00 -0.53
N LEU A 96 -26.60 -15.62 0.19
CA LEU A 96 -26.29 -16.14 1.51
C LEU A 96 -26.74 -15.13 2.58
N GLY A 97 -27.86 -15.46 3.24
CA GLY A 97 -28.36 -14.69 4.39
C GLY A 97 -27.52 -14.99 5.63
N LEU A 98 -26.71 -14.02 6.06
CA LEU A 98 -25.91 -14.16 7.29
C LEU A 98 -26.80 -14.08 8.54
N PRO A 99 -26.52 -14.87 9.58
CA PRO A 99 -27.23 -14.76 10.86
C PRO A 99 -27.09 -13.36 11.49
N PRO A 100 -28.05 -12.93 12.34
CA PRO A 100 -27.97 -11.64 13.03
C PRO A 100 -26.68 -11.52 13.85
N GLY A 101 -25.91 -10.46 13.62
CA GLY A 101 -24.66 -10.19 14.35
C GLY A 101 -23.39 -10.79 13.72
N VAL A 102 -23.53 -11.66 12.71
CA VAL A 102 -22.39 -12.19 11.94
C VAL A 102 -22.02 -11.20 10.84
N GLN A 103 -20.73 -10.90 10.74
CA GLN A 103 -20.19 -10.03 9.69
C GLN A 103 -18.93 -10.68 9.09
N LEU A 104 -18.90 -10.80 7.76
CA LEU A 104 -17.76 -11.31 7.02
C LEU A 104 -16.57 -10.35 7.10
N GLU A 105 -15.36 -10.87 7.27
CA GLU A 105 -14.14 -10.07 7.18
C GLU A 105 -13.63 -10.06 5.74
N CYS A 106 -13.66 -8.89 5.10
CA CYS A 106 -13.18 -8.70 3.73
C CYS A 106 -11.64 -8.64 3.68
N LEU A 107 -11.02 -9.62 3.01
CA LEU A 107 -9.58 -9.68 2.77
C LEU A 107 -9.18 -8.86 1.53
N GLN A 108 -10.05 -8.80 0.53
CA GLN A 108 -9.79 -8.22 -0.79
C GLN A 108 -11.08 -7.63 -1.39
N GLY A 109 -10.98 -6.46 -2.04
CA GLY A 109 -12.11 -5.82 -2.73
C GLY A 109 -12.85 -4.75 -1.92
N SER A 110 -12.36 -4.40 -0.73
CA SER A 110 -12.97 -3.36 0.12
C SER A 110 -13.18 -1.99 -0.55
N ASP A 111 -12.20 -1.48 -1.28
CA ASP A 111 -12.26 -0.19 -1.98
C ASP A 111 -13.26 -0.22 -3.15
N ARG A 112 -13.48 -1.39 -3.75
CA ARG A 112 -14.51 -1.61 -4.78
C ARG A 112 -15.90 -1.58 -4.18
N ILE A 113 -16.11 -2.31 -3.09
CA ILE A 113 -17.37 -2.32 -2.33
C ILE A 113 -17.71 -0.89 -1.89
N MET A 114 -16.76 -0.17 -1.28
CA MET A 114 -16.98 1.21 -0.85
C MET A 114 -17.25 2.17 -2.01
N ALA A 115 -16.53 2.04 -3.14
CA ALA A 115 -16.77 2.87 -4.32
C ALA A 115 -18.13 2.64 -4.95
N ALA A 116 -18.62 1.40 -4.90
CA ALA A 116 -19.89 1.04 -5.46
C ALA A 116 -21.06 1.41 -4.53
N ASP A 117 -20.93 1.19 -3.22
CA ASP A 117 -21.89 1.69 -2.20
C ASP A 117 -22.11 3.21 -2.34
N ASP A 118 -21.03 3.97 -2.57
CA ASP A 118 -21.07 5.42 -2.78
C ASP A 118 -21.72 5.84 -4.12
N VAL A 119 -21.75 4.97 -5.14
CA VAL A 119 -22.31 5.28 -6.47
C VAL A 119 -23.77 4.84 -6.60
N PHE A 120 -24.14 3.73 -5.99
CA PHE A 120 -25.45 3.12 -6.12
C PHE A 120 -26.43 3.50 -5.00
N ASP A 121 -26.08 4.48 -4.15
CA ASP A 121 -26.89 4.93 -2.98
C ASP A 121 -27.38 3.77 -2.10
N GLY A 122 -26.61 2.68 -2.03
CA GLY A 122 -26.96 1.46 -1.30
C GLY A 122 -28.17 0.70 -1.84
N ALA A 123 -28.55 0.86 -3.12
CA ALA A 123 -29.66 0.16 -3.77
C ALA A 123 -29.36 -1.34 -3.99
N ASP A 124 -28.11 -1.69 -4.31
CA ASP A 124 -27.63 -3.07 -4.45
C ASP A 124 -26.73 -3.45 -3.27
N LYS A 125 -27.33 -4.00 -2.20
CA LYS A 125 -26.60 -4.35 -0.96
C LYS A 125 -25.97 -5.75 -0.99
N HIS A 126 -26.06 -6.47 -2.11
CA HIS A 126 -25.55 -7.83 -2.23
C HIS A 126 -24.34 -7.87 -3.16
N TRP A 127 -23.19 -8.20 -2.60
CA TRP A 127 -21.92 -8.30 -3.29
C TRP A 127 -21.60 -9.75 -3.59
N THR A 128 -21.05 -10.03 -4.77
CA THR A 128 -20.47 -11.35 -5.05
C THR A 128 -19.19 -11.50 -4.26
N VAL A 129 -19.17 -12.49 -3.36
CA VAL A 129 -18.06 -12.77 -2.46
C VAL A 129 -17.62 -14.22 -2.62
N ASP A 130 -16.32 -14.41 -2.82
CA ASP A 130 -15.65 -15.69 -2.69
C ASP A 130 -15.34 -15.94 -1.21
N LEU A 131 -15.97 -16.97 -0.64
CA LEU A 131 -15.90 -17.29 0.78
C LEU A 131 -14.78 -18.29 1.07
N TYR A 132 -14.01 -17.98 2.11
CA TYR A 132 -12.96 -18.82 2.65
C TYR A 132 -13.17 -19.05 4.14
N LEU A 133 -12.73 -20.18 4.68
CA LEU A 133 -12.69 -20.38 6.13
C LEU A 133 -11.72 -19.39 6.79
N ASP A 134 -11.98 -19.00 8.03
CA ASP A 134 -11.23 -17.97 8.77
C ASP A 134 -9.87 -18.43 9.30
N ASP A 135 -9.60 -19.73 9.32
CA ASP A 135 -8.34 -20.34 9.75
C ASP A 135 -7.26 -20.38 8.64
N LEU A 136 -7.19 -19.32 7.84
CA LEU A 136 -6.15 -19.15 6.81
C LEU A 136 -4.79 -18.86 7.43
N SER A 137 -3.74 -19.41 6.83
CA SER A 137 -2.37 -19.03 7.12
C SER A 137 -2.10 -17.56 6.78
N ASP A 138 -1.19 -16.94 7.52
CA ASP A 138 -0.77 -15.55 7.26
C ASP A 138 -0.19 -15.36 5.85
N ASP A 139 0.47 -16.39 5.32
CA ASP A 139 0.97 -16.39 3.95
C ASP A 139 -0.19 -16.34 2.94
N LEU A 140 -1.25 -17.14 3.11
CA LEU A 140 -2.39 -17.10 2.19
C LEU A 140 -3.18 -15.79 2.30
N ARG A 141 -3.35 -15.25 3.51
CA ARG A 141 -3.94 -13.92 3.72
C ARG A 141 -3.13 -12.85 2.98
N THR A 142 -1.81 -12.87 3.14
CA THR A 142 -0.89 -11.97 2.42
C THR A 142 -1.02 -12.14 0.92
N LEU A 143 -1.04 -13.38 0.41
CA LEU A 143 -1.17 -13.65 -1.03
C LEU A 143 -2.43 -13.01 -1.63
N PHE A 144 -3.57 -13.06 -0.95
CA PHE A 144 -4.79 -12.40 -1.43
C PHE A 144 -4.67 -10.88 -1.48
N VAL A 145 -4.01 -10.27 -0.49
CA VAL A 145 -3.76 -8.82 -0.50
C VAL A 145 -2.85 -8.44 -1.66
N GLU A 146 -1.79 -9.20 -1.86
CA GLU A 146 -0.84 -9.00 -2.95
C GLU A 146 -1.50 -9.21 -4.32
N GLU A 147 -2.38 -10.21 -4.46
CA GLU A 147 -3.20 -10.45 -5.66
C GLU A 147 -4.10 -9.28 -6.03
N TYR A 148 -4.62 -8.59 -5.03
CA TYR A 148 -5.39 -7.38 -5.25
C TYR A 148 -4.52 -6.22 -5.72
N GLU A 149 -3.38 -6.01 -5.04
CA GLU A 149 -2.40 -5.00 -5.43
C GLU A 149 -1.79 -5.30 -6.82
N TYR A 150 -1.83 -6.55 -7.31
CA TYR A 150 -1.46 -6.90 -8.68
C TYR A 150 -2.30 -6.20 -9.75
N GLN A 151 -3.53 -5.77 -9.44
CA GLN A 151 -4.40 -5.09 -10.39
C GLN A 151 -4.00 -3.63 -10.66
N LYS A 152 -3.18 -3.02 -9.79
CA LYS A 152 -2.65 -1.65 -9.95
C LYS A 152 -1.17 -1.73 -10.33
N GLU A 153 -0.70 -0.94 -11.29
CA GLU A 153 0.75 -0.88 -11.56
C GLU A 153 1.45 -0.23 -10.36
N PRO A 154 2.39 -0.91 -9.66
CA PRO A 154 3.09 -0.32 -8.52
C PRO A 154 4.06 0.72 -9.01
N ASP A 155 4.26 1.76 -8.22
CA ASP A 155 5.37 2.66 -8.46
C ASP A 155 6.71 2.07 -7.98
N ASP A 156 7.80 2.74 -8.38
CA ASP A 156 9.16 2.33 -8.04
C ASP A 156 9.36 2.20 -6.51
N GLY A 157 8.66 3.01 -5.71
CA GLY A 157 8.77 3.03 -4.25
C GLY A 157 8.05 1.85 -3.58
N GLU A 158 6.88 1.49 -4.08
CA GLU A 158 6.15 0.31 -3.63
C GLU A 158 6.97 -0.97 -3.85
N PHE A 159 7.60 -1.11 -5.02
CA PHE A 159 8.54 -2.20 -5.28
C PHE A 159 9.66 -2.23 -4.25
N TYR A 160 10.29 -1.09 -3.97
CA TYR A 160 11.39 -1.02 -3.01
C TYR A 160 10.93 -1.44 -1.59
N CYS A 161 9.85 -0.84 -1.08
CA CYS A 161 9.31 -1.11 0.25
C CYS A 161 8.94 -2.59 0.43
N LYS A 162 8.23 -3.19 -0.54
CA LYS A 162 7.78 -4.59 -0.47
C LYS A 162 8.97 -5.55 -0.52
N ILE A 163 9.90 -5.35 -1.45
CA ILE A 163 11.10 -6.20 -1.58
C ILE A 163 11.94 -6.14 -0.31
N ARG A 164 12.23 -4.94 0.22
CA ARG A 164 13.00 -4.80 1.46
C ARG A 164 12.27 -5.34 2.68
N GLY A 165 10.95 -5.17 2.74
CA GLY A 165 10.10 -5.78 3.76
C GLY A 165 10.23 -7.31 3.78
N TYR A 166 10.07 -7.96 2.64
CA TYR A 166 10.21 -9.41 2.51
C TYR A 166 11.65 -9.92 2.62
N GLN A 167 12.66 -9.05 2.53
CA GLN A 167 14.05 -9.37 2.86
C GLN A 167 14.33 -9.26 4.37
N GLY A 168 13.34 -8.93 5.19
CA GLY A 168 13.43 -8.91 6.65
C GLY A 168 13.87 -7.57 7.25
N HIS A 169 13.79 -6.46 6.51
CA HIS A 169 14.18 -5.15 7.05
C HIS A 169 13.29 -4.67 8.22
N HIS A 170 12.06 -5.19 8.33
CA HIS A 170 11.10 -4.83 9.40
C HIS A 170 10.55 -6.02 10.19
N GLY A 171 11.20 -7.18 10.11
CA GLY A 171 10.73 -8.41 10.75
C GLY A 171 11.31 -9.64 10.07
N ASP A 172 10.56 -10.73 10.09
CA ASP A 172 10.98 -11.97 9.44
C ASP A 172 10.92 -11.83 7.92
N GLY A 173 11.98 -12.28 7.25
CA GLY A 173 12.01 -12.33 5.80
C GLY A 173 11.06 -13.41 5.26
N ASN A 174 10.48 -13.15 4.10
CA ASN A 174 9.67 -14.12 3.36
C ASN A 174 10.21 -14.27 1.93
N PRO A 175 11.11 -15.24 1.68
CA PRO A 175 11.72 -15.46 0.37
C PRO A 175 10.73 -15.77 -0.74
N PHE A 176 9.54 -16.29 -0.41
CA PHE A 176 8.50 -16.56 -1.39
C PHE A 176 7.92 -15.25 -1.95
N PHE A 177 7.47 -14.33 -1.09
CA PHE A 177 6.95 -13.03 -1.54
C PHE A 177 8.04 -12.11 -2.11
N GLU A 178 9.27 -12.18 -1.59
CA GLU A 178 10.42 -11.50 -2.20
C GLU A 178 10.54 -11.89 -3.68
N ARG A 179 10.50 -13.20 -3.98
CA ARG A 179 10.59 -13.71 -5.35
C ARG A 179 9.42 -13.26 -6.23
N ILE A 180 8.20 -13.20 -5.69
CA ILE A 180 7.05 -12.71 -6.46
C ILE A 180 7.26 -11.23 -6.84
N TRP A 181 7.63 -10.38 -5.89
CA TRP A 181 7.86 -8.95 -6.16
C TRP A 181 9.04 -8.70 -7.09
N LEU A 182 10.14 -9.45 -6.96
CA LEU A 182 11.27 -9.40 -7.90
C LEU A 182 10.86 -9.87 -9.31
N GLY A 183 10.04 -10.92 -9.40
CA GLY A 183 9.49 -11.44 -10.65
C GLY A 183 8.60 -10.41 -11.35
N ARG A 184 7.70 -9.76 -10.59
CA ARG A 184 6.85 -8.67 -11.08
C ARG A 184 7.66 -7.50 -11.62
N LEU A 185 8.68 -7.06 -10.89
CA LEU A 185 9.57 -5.98 -11.33
C LEU A 185 10.29 -6.35 -12.63
N ALA A 186 10.78 -7.59 -12.73
CA ALA A 186 11.46 -8.09 -13.92
C ALA A 186 10.52 -8.19 -15.14
N ALA A 187 9.27 -8.62 -14.93
CA ALA A 187 8.23 -8.66 -15.95
C ALA A 187 7.85 -7.25 -16.44
N LEU A 188 7.77 -6.28 -15.54
CA LEU A 188 7.47 -4.89 -15.88
C LEU A 188 8.62 -4.23 -16.64
N SER A 189 9.86 -4.43 -16.19
CA SER A 189 11.04 -3.91 -16.85
C SER A 189 12.32 -4.62 -16.42
N LYS A 190 12.97 -5.30 -17.37
CA LYS A 190 14.31 -5.87 -17.19
C LYS A 190 15.33 -4.80 -16.73
N ASN A 191 15.20 -3.57 -17.22
CA ASN A 191 16.07 -2.47 -16.83
C ASN A 191 15.85 -2.06 -15.36
N ARG A 192 14.60 -1.92 -14.91
CA ARG A 192 14.30 -1.61 -13.49
C ARG A 192 14.85 -2.68 -12.55
N ARG A 193 14.69 -3.97 -12.88
CA ARG A 193 15.27 -5.07 -12.10
C ARG A 193 16.79 -4.95 -11.96
N HIS A 194 17.48 -4.63 -13.05
CA HIS A 194 18.93 -4.41 -13.06
C HIS A 194 19.34 -3.18 -12.23
N LEU A 195 18.60 -2.08 -12.32
CA LEU A 195 18.85 -0.87 -11.52
C LEU A 195 18.68 -1.13 -10.02
N LEU A 196 17.71 -1.97 -9.64
CA LEU A 196 17.55 -2.40 -8.25
C LEU A 196 18.76 -3.24 -7.78
N ASP A 197 19.21 -4.19 -8.60
CA ASP A 197 20.43 -4.96 -8.29
C ASP A 197 21.65 -4.06 -8.17
N GLN A 198 21.77 -3.05 -9.04
CA GLN A 198 22.85 -2.08 -8.97
C GLN A 198 22.79 -1.30 -7.66
N LEU A 199 21.61 -0.78 -7.28
CA LEU A 199 21.43 -0.08 -6.01
C LEU A 199 21.89 -0.95 -4.83
N PHE A 200 21.44 -2.20 -4.76
CA PHE A 200 21.78 -3.13 -3.66
C PHE A 200 23.27 -3.49 -3.58
N ARG A 201 24.03 -3.35 -4.68
CA ARG A 201 25.50 -3.50 -4.63
C ARG A 201 26.19 -2.30 -3.99
N HIS A 202 25.56 -1.13 -4.00
CA HIS A 202 26.07 0.08 -3.34
C HIS A 202 25.54 0.16 -1.91
N LYS A 203 26.23 -0.53 -0.99
CA LYS A 203 25.81 -0.68 0.40
C LYS A 203 25.48 0.64 1.11
N LYS A 204 26.32 1.68 0.98
CA LYS A 204 26.04 2.99 1.61
C LYS A 204 24.71 3.61 1.17
N TYR A 205 24.40 3.54 -0.12
CA TYR A 205 23.13 4.04 -0.64
C TYR A 205 21.96 3.14 -0.21
N THR A 206 22.17 1.82 -0.23
CA THR A 206 21.17 0.86 0.24
C THR A 206 20.82 1.14 1.69
N ASP A 207 21.81 1.22 2.59
CA ASP A 207 21.62 1.52 4.01
C ASP A 207 20.93 2.88 4.23
N ALA A 208 21.25 3.89 3.40
CA ALA A 208 20.63 5.21 3.51
C ALA A 208 19.16 5.24 3.05
N PHE A 209 18.81 4.54 1.97
CA PHE A 209 17.41 4.38 1.56
C PHE A 209 16.64 3.49 2.53
N ASP A 210 17.25 2.40 3.00
CA ASP A 210 16.67 1.50 3.99
C ASP A 210 16.32 2.22 5.29
N ALA A 211 17.17 3.16 5.74
CA ALA A 211 16.88 3.98 6.90
C ALA A 211 15.59 4.81 6.75
N LEU A 212 15.23 5.21 5.52
CA LEU A 212 13.99 5.93 5.24
C LEU A 212 12.75 5.04 5.32
N LEU A 213 12.89 3.72 5.32
CA LEU A 213 11.75 2.80 5.51
C LEU A 213 11.13 2.93 6.91
N ALA A 214 11.78 3.64 7.85
CA ALA A 214 11.15 4.08 9.10
C ALA A 214 9.88 4.92 8.85
N VAL A 215 9.80 5.62 7.71
CA VAL A 215 8.63 6.35 7.22
C VAL A 215 8.29 5.85 5.81
N PRO A 216 7.57 4.71 5.67
CA PRO A 216 7.35 4.08 4.36
C PRO A 216 6.70 5.01 3.32
N ALA A 217 5.89 5.97 3.76
CA ALA A 217 5.23 6.92 2.88
C ALA A 217 6.20 7.79 2.07
N LEU A 218 7.45 8.00 2.53
CA LEU A 218 8.45 8.77 1.79
C LEU A 218 8.76 8.20 0.41
N PHE A 219 8.57 6.89 0.24
CA PHE A 219 8.82 6.20 -1.01
C PHE A 219 7.82 6.55 -2.12
N CYS A 220 6.77 7.33 -1.84
CA CYS A 220 5.91 7.90 -2.90
C CYS A 220 6.70 8.77 -3.91
N GLY A 221 7.83 9.34 -3.50
CA GLY A 221 8.74 10.10 -4.37
C GLY A 221 9.93 9.31 -4.91
N PHE A 222 10.01 8.00 -4.66
CA PHE A 222 11.16 7.19 -5.07
C PHE A 222 11.20 6.97 -6.58
N ARG A 223 12.39 7.07 -7.18
CA ARG A 223 12.60 6.94 -8.63
C ARG A 223 13.74 5.98 -8.93
N LEU A 224 13.44 4.69 -8.94
CA LEU A 224 14.40 3.61 -9.21
C LEU A 224 15.13 3.83 -10.56
N THR A 225 14.39 4.29 -11.56
CA THR A 225 14.93 4.61 -12.90
C THR A 225 16.04 5.66 -12.89
N VAL A 226 16.12 6.49 -11.84
CA VAL A 226 17.03 7.63 -11.72
C VAL A 226 18.22 7.35 -10.80
N VAL A 227 18.13 6.31 -9.97
CA VAL A 227 19.13 5.94 -8.95
C VAL A 227 20.53 5.73 -9.54
N HIS A 228 20.65 5.08 -10.71
CA HIS A 228 21.96 4.88 -11.34
C HIS A 228 22.71 6.20 -11.58
N GLN A 229 22.01 7.28 -11.90
CA GLN A 229 22.70 8.56 -12.12
C GLN A 229 23.12 9.19 -10.79
N VAL A 230 22.39 8.96 -9.69
CA VAL A 230 22.85 9.35 -8.33
C VAL A 230 24.20 8.70 -8.03
N ILE A 231 24.29 7.39 -8.27
CA ILE A 231 25.49 6.60 -8.07
C ILE A 231 26.63 7.08 -8.99
N CYS A 232 26.35 7.31 -10.28
CA CYS A 232 27.36 7.72 -11.26
C CYS A 232 27.88 9.16 -11.08
N MET A 233 27.19 10.03 -10.34
CA MET A 233 27.71 11.37 -10.05
C MET A 233 28.97 11.34 -9.18
N ARG A 234 29.19 10.26 -8.42
CA ARG A 234 30.32 10.11 -7.47
C ARG A 234 30.40 11.25 -6.43
N CYS A 235 29.29 11.91 -6.16
CA CYS A 235 29.12 12.85 -5.05
C CYS A 235 28.42 12.12 -3.91
N GLU A 236 29.07 11.14 -3.29
CA GLU A 236 28.40 10.29 -2.29
C GLU A 236 27.99 11.09 -1.06
N GLU A 237 28.88 11.93 -0.54
CA GLU A 237 28.71 12.63 0.73
C GLU A 237 27.49 13.56 0.73
N PRO A 238 27.29 14.44 -0.28
CA PRO A 238 26.11 15.30 -0.31
C PRO A 238 24.80 14.51 -0.47
N ASN A 239 24.80 13.44 -1.27
CA ASN A 239 23.59 12.63 -1.47
C ASN A 239 23.22 11.86 -0.19
N LEU A 240 24.20 11.22 0.47
CA LEU A 240 23.98 10.50 1.71
C LEU A 240 23.55 11.46 2.83
N HIS A 241 24.13 12.66 2.89
CA HIS A 241 23.72 13.69 3.83
C HIS A 241 22.27 14.14 3.59
N TYR A 242 21.85 14.31 2.33
CA TYR A 242 20.46 14.65 2.01
C TYR A 242 19.50 13.54 2.48
N LEU A 243 19.80 12.27 2.18
CA LEU A 243 18.95 11.14 2.62
C LEU A 243 18.84 11.09 4.15
N GLN A 244 19.93 11.31 4.87
CA GLN A 244 19.91 11.42 6.33
C GLN A 244 19.10 12.62 6.81
N HIS A 245 19.18 13.76 6.12
CA HIS A 245 18.40 14.96 6.43
C HIS A 245 16.90 14.72 6.27
N ILE A 246 16.47 13.98 5.22
CA ILE A 246 15.07 13.56 5.09
C ILE A 246 14.61 12.81 6.34
N LEU A 247 15.34 11.76 6.73
CA LEU A 247 14.97 10.97 7.91
C LEU A 247 14.89 11.84 9.17
N LYS A 248 15.88 12.71 9.37
CA LYS A 248 15.95 13.61 10.51
C LYS A 248 14.72 14.51 10.60
N VAL A 249 14.36 15.19 9.51
CA VAL A 249 13.22 16.12 9.50
C VAL A 249 11.91 15.38 9.80
N TRP A 250 11.67 14.23 9.17
CA TRP A 250 10.44 13.47 9.41
C TRP A 250 10.40 12.83 10.80
N SER A 251 11.56 12.45 11.36
CA SER A 251 11.66 12.04 12.76
C SER A 251 11.31 13.19 13.70
N GLU A 252 11.83 14.41 13.46
CA GLU A 252 11.52 15.60 14.24
C GLU A 252 10.04 15.99 14.16
N ILE A 253 9.42 15.96 12.98
CA ILE A 253 7.97 16.17 12.80
C ILE A 253 7.16 15.19 13.68
N CYS A 254 7.60 13.93 13.74
CA CYS A 254 6.98 12.88 14.54
C CYS A 254 7.42 12.87 16.02
N GLY A 255 8.21 13.85 16.48
CA GLY A 255 8.71 13.91 17.86
C GLY A 255 9.64 12.75 18.24
N GLY A 256 10.28 12.11 17.25
CA GLY A 256 11.14 10.94 17.45
C GLY A 256 10.40 9.62 17.66
N ASP A 257 9.07 9.61 17.65
CA ASP A 257 8.29 8.38 17.85
C ASP A 257 8.26 7.51 16.57
N SER A 258 8.86 6.33 16.65
CA SER A 258 8.88 5.35 15.57
C SER A 258 7.49 4.84 15.18
N ARG A 259 6.51 4.85 16.10
CA ARG A 259 5.13 4.47 15.77
C ARG A 259 4.44 5.56 14.99
N ALA A 260 4.53 6.82 15.43
CA ALA A 260 4.06 7.99 14.68
C ALA A 260 4.65 8.04 13.26
N MET A 261 5.94 7.78 13.10
CA MET A 261 6.61 7.73 11.79
C MET A 261 5.95 6.74 10.80
N ARG A 262 5.42 5.61 11.30
CA ARG A 262 4.71 4.62 10.47
C ARG A 262 3.27 5.00 10.16
N LEU A 263 2.68 5.94 10.89
CA LEU A 263 1.33 6.44 10.65
C LEU A 263 1.28 7.54 9.57
N ILE A 264 2.43 8.09 9.18
CA ILE A 264 2.52 9.03 8.07
C ILE A 264 2.03 8.35 6.79
N ASP A 265 1.17 9.04 6.06
CA ASP A 265 0.59 8.56 4.80
C ASP A 265 1.11 9.37 3.59
N ARG A 266 0.89 8.82 2.40
CA ARG A 266 1.28 9.45 1.14
C ARG A 266 0.71 10.87 0.97
N PRO A 267 -0.59 11.13 1.20
CA PRO A 267 -1.15 12.48 1.08
C PRO A 267 -0.42 13.51 1.95
N THR A 268 0.00 13.12 3.16
CA THR A 268 0.80 13.99 4.03
C THR A 268 2.15 14.34 3.42
N ILE A 269 2.89 13.36 2.89
CA ILE A 269 4.17 13.62 2.24
C ILE A 269 3.99 14.54 1.03
N GLU A 270 3.07 14.21 0.13
CA GLU A 270 2.85 14.93 -1.14
C GLU A 270 2.42 16.39 -0.92
N ARG A 271 1.65 16.66 0.14
CA ARG A 271 1.22 18.02 0.48
C ARG A 271 2.27 18.84 1.22
N LEU A 272 3.17 18.22 1.98
CA LEU A 272 4.17 18.95 2.77
C LEU A 272 5.52 19.09 2.07
N GLN A 273 5.88 18.14 1.21
CA GLN A 273 7.19 18.17 0.54
C GLN A 273 7.40 19.49 -0.21
N GLY A 274 8.59 20.07 -0.05
CA GLY A 274 8.95 21.32 -0.72
C GLY A 274 8.27 22.57 -0.16
N LYS A 275 7.55 22.50 0.97
CA LYS A 275 6.94 23.67 1.64
C LYS A 275 7.75 24.14 2.83
N ALA A 276 7.58 25.41 3.21
CA ALA A 276 8.18 26.03 4.40
C ALA A 276 7.16 26.80 5.25
N PRO A 277 6.15 26.13 5.86
CA PRO A 277 5.12 26.80 6.67
C PRO A 277 5.67 27.52 7.91
N GLY A 278 6.87 27.21 8.37
CA GLY A 278 7.55 27.96 9.43
C GLY A 278 8.03 29.36 9.05
N SER A 279 8.16 29.62 7.74
CA SER A 279 8.77 30.85 7.21
C SER A 279 7.92 31.56 6.15
N PHE A 280 6.98 30.86 5.53
CA PHE A 280 6.14 31.40 4.47
C PHE A 280 4.66 31.34 4.86
N SER A 281 4.00 32.50 4.91
CA SER A 281 2.62 32.61 5.41
C SER A 281 1.62 31.84 4.54
N ALA A 282 1.81 31.80 3.22
CA ALA A 282 0.89 31.05 2.36
C ALA A 282 0.97 29.54 2.62
N ASP A 283 2.17 29.00 2.83
CA ASP A 283 2.36 27.58 3.19
C ASP A 283 1.78 27.29 4.58
N HIS A 284 1.91 28.25 5.51
CA HIS A 284 1.33 28.16 6.84
C HIS A 284 -0.20 28.09 6.80
N ASP A 285 -0.84 28.96 6.02
CA ASP A 285 -2.30 29.00 5.90
C ASP A 285 -2.84 27.72 5.23
N GLU A 286 -2.13 27.20 4.22
CA GLU A 286 -2.49 25.92 3.59
C GLU A 286 -2.32 24.74 4.56
N LEU A 287 -1.24 24.72 5.35
CA LEU A 287 -1.03 23.72 6.40
C LEU A 287 -2.22 23.69 7.39
N LEU A 288 -2.67 24.85 7.86
CA LEU A 288 -3.82 24.95 8.78
C LEU A 288 -5.12 24.42 8.15
N SER A 289 -5.37 24.76 6.88
CA SER A 289 -6.53 24.29 6.13
C SER A 289 -6.52 22.77 5.95
N ASP A 290 -5.36 22.19 5.62
CA ASP A 290 -5.23 20.75 5.41
C ASP A 290 -5.28 19.95 6.72
N LEU A 291 -4.76 20.49 7.84
CA LEU A 291 -4.85 19.89 9.16
C LEU A 291 -6.30 19.85 9.67
N SER A 292 -7.00 20.98 9.60
CA SER A 292 -8.38 21.12 10.07
C SER A 292 -9.36 20.26 9.27
N SER A 293 -9.13 20.13 7.96
CA SER A 293 -9.90 19.24 7.09
C SER A 293 -9.49 17.76 7.18
N GLY A 294 -8.42 17.43 7.93
CA GLY A 294 -7.91 16.06 8.07
C GLY A 294 -7.32 15.46 6.80
N ARG A 295 -6.94 16.31 5.83
CA ARG A 295 -6.31 15.88 4.56
C ARG A 295 -4.86 15.45 4.73
N ILE A 296 -4.21 15.94 5.78
CA ILE A 296 -2.88 15.52 6.21
C ILE A 296 -2.92 15.05 7.65
N PHE A 297 -2.02 14.14 7.99
CA PHE A 297 -1.97 13.47 9.28
C PHE A 297 -3.32 12.80 9.65
N GLY A 298 -4.02 12.24 8.65
CA GLY A 298 -5.33 11.63 8.80
C GLY A 298 -5.37 10.51 9.84
N ASN A 299 -4.26 9.78 9.99
CA ASN A 299 -4.10 8.67 10.93
C ASN A 299 -3.80 9.09 12.38
N PHE A 300 -3.73 10.39 12.66
CA PHE A 300 -3.49 10.94 13.99
C PHE A 300 -4.78 11.53 14.58
N SER A 301 -4.88 11.48 15.90
CA SER A 301 -5.94 12.20 16.64
C SER A 301 -5.78 13.72 16.51
N GLU A 302 -6.85 14.46 16.74
CA GLU A 302 -6.85 15.93 16.68
C GLU A 302 -5.80 16.55 17.61
N GLN A 303 -5.66 16.02 18.83
CA GLN A 303 -4.62 16.46 19.79
C GLN A 303 -3.21 16.24 19.23
N GLN A 304 -2.93 15.06 18.66
CA GLN A 304 -1.62 14.77 18.07
C GLN A 304 -1.32 15.67 16.86
N ARG A 305 -2.33 16.01 16.06
CA ARG A 305 -2.17 16.91 14.91
C ARG A 305 -1.74 18.32 15.32
N GLU A 306 -2.27 18.85 16.42
CA GLU A 306 -1.85 20.16 16.94
C GLU A 306 -0.39 20.16 17.39
N GLU A 307 0.07 19.10 18.04
CA GLU A 307 1.48 18.95 18.42
C GLU A 307 2.40 18.81 17.20
N ILE A 308 1.97 18.01 16.21
CA ILE A 308 2.69 17.84 14.95
C ILE A 308 2.79 19.16 14.19
N ARG A 309 1.73 19.98 14.18
CA ARG A 309 1.73 21.30 13.53
C ARG A 309 2.89 22.16 14.02
N ALA A 310 3.04 22.28 15.34
CA ALA A 310 4.11 23.09 15.92
C ALA A 310 5.49 22.61 15.43
N ARG A 311 5.72 21.29 15.42
CA ARG A 311 6.96 20.68 14.95
C ARG A 311 7.18 20.90 13.45
N VAL A 312 6.15 20.78 12.62
CA VAL A 312 6.21 21.07 11.17
C VAL A 312 6.63 22.52 10.91
N CYS A 313 6.06 23.48 11.64
CA CYS A 313 6.47 24.88 11.55
C CYS A 313 7.90 25.10 12.03
N ASP A 314 8.29 24.48 13.15
CA ASP A 314 9.64 24.65 13.72
C ASP A 314 10.73 24.14 12.79
N VAL A 315 10.60 22.92 12.24
CA VAL A 315 11.61 22.33 11.34
C VAL A 315 11.71 23.11 10.03
N SER A 316 10.62 23.72 9.59
CA SER A 316 10.56 24.38 8.27
C SER A 316 10.87 25.88 8.31
N ARG A 317 11.46 26.38 9.41
CA ARG A 317 11.91 27.78 9.53
C ARG A 317 13.11 28.10 8.63
N GLN A 318 13.99 27.14 8.38
CA GLN A 318 15.27 27.40 7.70
C GLN A 318 15.41 26.63 6.38
N HIS A 319 14.56 25.64 6.14
CA HIS A 319 14.61 24.82 4.95
C HIS A 319 13.21 24.35 4.56
N LEU A 320 13.06 23.98 3.29
CA LEU A 320 11.87 23.29 2.82
C LEU A 320 11.78 21.91 3.49
N ILE A 321 10.57 21.38 3.65
CA ILE A 321 10.38 20.01 4.13
C ILE A 321 10.88 19.04 3.05
N PRO A 322 11.94 18.26 3.31
CA PRO A 322 12.57 17.42 2.30
C PRO A 322 11.79 16.10 2.13
N SER A 323 11.86 15.52 0.94
CA SER A 323 11.34 14.18 0.64
C SER A 323 12.21 13.50 -0.41
N LEU A 324 11.91 12.24 -0.74
CA LEU A 324 12.56 11.59 -1.88
C LEU A 324 12.27 12.30 -3.20
N PHE A 325 11.09 12.91 -3.35
CA PHE A 325 10.79 13.73 -4.52
C PHE A 325 11.74 14.93 -4.62
N THR A 326 11.87 15.73 -3.55
CA THR A 326 12.74 16.91 -3.56
C THR A 326 14.19 16.51 -3.75
N PHE A 327 14.65 15.40 -3.15
CA PHE A 327 15.98 14.85 -3.39
C PHE A 327 16.26 14.61 -4.88
N PHE A 328 15.35 13.94 -5.61
CA PHE A 328 15.56 13.70 -7.04
C PHE A 328 15.46 14.95 -7.90
N GLU A 329 14.68 15.95 -7.49
CA GLU A 329 14.59 17.26 -8.14
C GLU A 329 15.85 18.10 -7.91
N ASP A 330 16.29 18.28 -6.66
CA ASP A 330 17.45 19.07 -6.28
C ASP A 330 18.75 18.53 -6.90
N ARG A 331 18.82 17.20 -7.02
CA ARG A 331 19.91 16.52 -7.71
C ARG A 331 20.09 16.98 -9.17
N LYS A 332 19.05 17.44 -9.86
CA LYS A 332 19.18 17.97 -11.24
C LYS A 332 20.12 19.19 -11.25
N PHE A 333 20.05 20.03 -10.23
CA PHE A 333 20.95 21.17 -10.05
C PHE A 333 22.36 20.73 -9.67
N LEU A 334 22.49 19.77 -8.73
CA LEU A 334 23.79 19.22 -8.34
C LEU A 334 24.53 18.58 -9.52
N ARG A 335 23.82 17.90 -10.42
CA ARG A 335 24.41 17.32 -11.63
C ARG A 335 25.03 18.39 -12.52
N ALA A 336 24.32 19.49 -12.77
CA ALA A 336 24.83 20.58 -13.57
C ALA A 336 26.12 21.17 -12.95
N ALA A 337 26.13 21.39 -11.64
CA ALA A 337 27.32 21.85 -10.93
C ALA A 337 28.49 20.87 -11.01
N ALA A 338 28.24 19.57 -10.80
CA ALA A 338 29.26 18.53 -10.88
C ALA A 338 29.85 18.41 -12.30
N ASP A 339 29.02 18.52 -13.33
CA ASP A 339 29.48 18.48 -14.73
C ASP A 339 30.31 19.72 -15.09
N CYS A 340 30.03 20.89 -14.51
CA CYS A 340 30.89 22.08 -14.63
C CYS A 340 32.25 21.85 -13.96
N VAL A 341 32.29 21.34 -12.73
CA VAL A 341 33.54 21.11 -11.99
C VAL A 341 34.43 20.07 -12.66
N ARG A 342 33.87 19.01 -13.25
CA ARG A 342 34.66 18.01 -14.00
C ARG A 342 35.32 18.54 -15.28
N ARG A 343 34.87 19.69 -15.78
CA ARG A 343 35.43 20.34 -16.98
C ARG A 343 36.52 21.36 -16.64
N LEU A 344 36.70 21.68 -15.36
CA LEU A 344 37.82 22.46 -14.83
C LEU A 344 38.98 21.50 -14.52
#